data_AF-A0A4W5RQ96-F1
#
_entry.id   AF-A0A4W5RQ96-F1
#
_cell.length_a   1.000
_cell.length_b   1.000
_cell.length_c   1.000
_cell.angle_alpha   90.00
_cell.angle_beta   90.00
_cell.angle_gamma   90.00
#
_symmetry.space_group_name_H-M   'P 1'
#
loop_
_entity.id
_entity.type
_entity.pdbx_description
1 polymer ?
#
loop_
_entity_poly.entity_id
_entity_poly.type
_entity_poly.pdbx_seq_one_letter_code
_entity_poly.pdbx_strand_id
1 'polypeptide(L)'
;MESMMKWHLRPLSLRNLLFVVVYCQSTLAGDCPADGRTWVPFGQRCYHFVHGEEDMAKSYTIEAAKSLCSGHELVSVQSAEESDFIIKYSPQVWKGNIHVWLGMYYDSDDEDFKWQDETGLSFKNWGNSSSSPELIPMDTCVAMHSTTGEWEKVSCVENLENGVVCETAETTSPLLSALVILSVVAIMGISAVFWFLHQKHQFGAVLTSFEYHPPFRAPTSDEACLVETEETDDMA
;
A
#
# COMPACT_ATOMS: atom_id res chain seq x y z
N MET A 1 -39.04 -11.19 33.87
CA MET A 1 -39.06 -11.01 32.40
C MET A 1 -37.93 -10.07 32.05
N GLU A 2 -36.92 -10.63 31.38
CA GLU A 2 -35.89 -9.99 30.56
C GLU A 2 -35.15 -8.76 31.10
N SER A 3 -34.06 -8.99 31.83
CA SER A 3 -32.94 -8.05 31.82
C SER A 3 -32.08 -8.39 30.59
N MET A 4 -32.31 -7.64 29.50
CA MET A 4 -31.48 -7.72 28.29
C MET A 4 -30.06 -7.27 28.62
N MET A 5 -29.16 -8.24 28.65
CA MET A 5 -27.71 -8.05 28.68
C MET A 5 -27.30 -7.35 27.37
N LYS A 6 -27.30 -6.01 27.38
CA LYS A 6 -26.73 -5.20 26.29
C LYS A 6 -25.22 -5.38 26.32
N TRP A 7 -24.75 -6.34 25.53
CA TRP A 7 -23.35 -6.44 25.13
C TRP A 7 -23.01 -5.22 24.28
N HIS A 8 -22.43 -4.19 24.88
CA HIS A 8 -21.71 -3.17 24.13
C HIS A 8 -20.45 -3.81 23.52
N LEU A 9 -20.62 -4.39 22.32
CA LEU A 9 -19.53 -4.62 21.38
C LEU A 9 -18.84 -3.27 21.15
N ARG A 10 -17.70 -3.07 21.82
CA ARG A 10 -16.93 -1.83 21.74
C ARG A 10 -16.43 -1.62 20.30
N PRO A 11 -16.51 -0.40 19.73
CA PRO A 11 -16.06 -0.07 18.37
C PRO A 11 -14.53 -0.07 18.16
N LEU A 12 -13.75 -0.65 19.09
CA LEU A 12 -12.28 -0.77 19.00
C LEU A 12 -11.82 -1.70 17.86
N SER A 13 -12.65 -2.68 17.48
CA SER A 13 -12.33 -3.66 16.42
C SER A 13 -12.23 -3.01 15.04
N LEU A 14 -13.20 -2.16 14.67
CA LEU A 14 -13.24 -1.52 13.35
C LEU A 14 -12.07 -0.57 13.12
N ARG A 15 -11.68 0.20 14.14
CA ARG A 15 -10.56 1.15 14.04
C ARG A 15 -9.22 0.43 13.92
N ASN A 16 -9.00 -0.64 14.69
CA ASN A 16 -7.80 -1.48 14.57
C ASN A 16 -7.77 -2.25 13.25
N LEU A 17 -8.91 -2.75 12.77
CA LEU A 17 -9.01 -3.40 11.46
C LEU A 17 -8.70 -2.42 10.32
N LEU A 18 -9.21 -1.18 10.39
CA LEU A 18 -8.87 -0.12 9.46
C LEU A 18 -7.37 0.22 9.50
N PHE A 19 -6.76 0.32 10.69
CA PHE A 19 -5.32 0.53 10.79
C PHE A 19 -4.51 -0.60 10.18
N VAL A 20 -4.91 -1.86 10.41
CA VAL A 20 -4.25 -3.04 9.83
C VAL A 20 -4.43 -3.08 8.31
N VAL A 21 -5.62 -2.77 7.79
CA VAL A 21 -5.87 -2.71 6.34
C VAL A 21 -5.07 -1.59 5.69
N VAL A 22 -5.01 -0.40 6.30
CA VAL A 22 -4.20 0.72 5.82
C VAL A 22 -2.71 0.37 5.86
N TYR A 23 -2.21 -0.22 6.94
CA TYR A 23 -0.82 -0.69 7.03
C TYR A 23 -0.50 -1.81 6.02
N CYS A 24 -1.46 -2.71 5.76
CA CYS A 24 -1.30 -3.77 4.76
C CYS A 24 -1.28 -3.20 3.33
N GLN A 25 -2.13 -2.21 3.02
CA GLN A 25 -2.13 -1.52 1.73
C GLN A 25 -0.83 -0.74 1.50
N SER A 26 -0.31 -0.06 2.53
CA SER A 26 0.97 0.66 2.45
C SER A 26 2.19 -0.25 2.29
N THR A 27 2.06 -1.55 2.56
CA THR A 27 3.18 -2.53 2.51
C THR A 27 3.17 -3.41 1.26
N LEU A 28 2.10 -3.29 0.44
CA LEU A 28 1.97 -3.92 -0.88
C LEU A 28 2.32 -2.97 -2.03
N ALA A 29 2.38 -1.65 -1.79
CA ALA A 29 2.93 -0.69 -2.75
C ALA A 29 4.45 -0.88 -2.80
N GLY A 30 5.02 -1.03 -3.99
CA GLY A 30 6.46 -1.11 -4.12
C GLY A 30 7.10 0.28 -4.02
N ASP A 31 8.39 0.32 -3.71
CA ASP A 31 9.13 1.57 -3.62
C ASP A 31 9.92 1.82 -4.90
N CYS A 32 10.02 3.10 -5.29
CA CYS A 32 10.90 3.54 -6.36
C CYS A 32 12.37 3.62 -5.91
N PRO A 33 13.34 3.49 -6.83
CA PRO A 33 14.75 3.52 -6.47
C PRO A 33 15.17 4.84 -5.79
N ALA A 34 16.02 4.72 -4.78
CA ALA A 34 16.62 5.87 -4.09
C ALA A 34 18.07 6.11 -4.55
N ASP A 35 18.27 6.24 -5.87
CA ASP A 35 19.58 6.39 -6.53
C ASP A 35 19.99 7.86 -6.74
N GLY A 36 19.28 8.80 -6.12
CA GLY A 36 19.48 10.24 -6.25
C GLY A 36 18.69 10.89 -7.38
N ARG A 37 17.96 10.11 -8.19
CA ARG A 37 16.99 10.62 -9.17
C ARG A 37 15.64 10.87 -8.51
N THR A 38 14.88 11.80 -9.09
CA THR A 38 13.49 12.05 -8.69
C THR A 38 12.58 11.12 -9.48
N TRP A 39 12.19 10.00 -8.87
CA TRP A 39 11.25 9.03 -9.45
C TRP A 39 9.81 9.38 -9.11
N VAL A 40 8.92 9.20 -10.08
CA VAL A 40 7.47 9.42 -9.95
C VAL A 40 6.78 8.06 -10.08
N PRO A 41 6.13 7.56 -9.03
CA PRO A 41 5.41 6.28 -9.10
C PRO A 41 4.11 6.44 -9.90
N PHE A 42 3.84 5.48 -10.77
CA PHE A 42 2.56 5.34 -11.46
C PHE A 42 2.32 3.86 -11.77
N GLY A 43 1.18 3.32 -11.30
CA GLY A 43 0.91 1.89 -11.44
C GLY A 43 1.84 1.04 -10.56
N GLN A 44 2.61 0.15 -11.16
CA GLN A 44 3.64 -0.70 -10.52
C GLN A 44 5.04 -0.37 -11.06
N ARG A 45 5.21 0.87 -11.51
CA ARG A 45 6.39 1.37 -12.20
C ARG A 45 6.76 2.75 -11.70
N CYS A 46 8.02 3.09 -11.91
CA CYS A 46 8.62 4.34 -11.52
C CYS A 46 9.16 5.03 -12.76
N TYR A 47 8.88 6.32 -12.90
CA TYR A 47 9.25 7.11 -14.06
C TYR A 47 10.15 8.27 -13.64
N HIS A 48 11.27 8.45 -14.33
CA HIS A 48 12.19 9.56 -14.12
C HIS A 48 12.24 10.42 -15.37
N PHE A 49 11.66 11.62 -15.26
CA PHE A 49 11.68 12.62 -16.32
C PHE A 49 12.99 13.38 -16.24
N VAL A 50 13.86 13.22 -17.24
CA VAL A 50 15.18 13.85 -17.23
C VAL A 50 15.04 15.35 -17.45
N HIS A 51 15.51 16.12 -16.47
CA HIS A 51 15.56 17.58 -16.51
C HIS A 51 17.00 18.08 -16.27
N GLY A 52 17.30 19.29 -16.72
CA GLY A 52 18.59 19.94 -16.45
C GLY A 52 18.70 20.48 -15.03
N GLU A 53 19.88 21.01 -14.70
CA GLU A 53 20.06 21.96 -13.59
C GLU A 53 19.17 23.20 -13.85
N GLU A 54 18.63 23.78 -12.77
CA GLU A 54 17.75 24.97 -12.80
C GLU A 54 16.46 24.82 -13.62
N ASP A 55 15.80 23.65 -13.57
CA ASP A 55 14.50 23.39 -14.22
C ASP A 55 14.48 23.69 -15.73
N MET A 56 15.65 23.68 -16.38
CA MET A 56 15.74 23.85 -17.82
C MET A 56 15.46 22.51 -18.51
N ALA A 57 14.40 22.51 -19.29
CA ALA A 57 14.08 21.50 -20.29
C ALA A 57 15.33 21.17 -21.12
N LYS A 58 15.84 19.94 -21.02
CA LYS A 58 16.89 19.43 -21.89
C LYS A 58 16.32 18.38 -22.84
N SER A 59 16.78 18.45 -24.08
CA SER A 59 16.58 17.49 -25.14
C SER A 59 17.90 16.75 -25.39
N TYR A 60 17.82 15.49 -25.79
CA TYR A 60 18.98 14.63 -26.00
C TYR A 60 18.81 13.79 -27.26
N THR A 61 19.92 13.42 -27.91
CA THR A 61 19.89 12.39 -28.95
C THR A 61 19.49 11.03 -28.36
N ILE A 62 19.07 10.09 -29.19
CA ILE A 62 18.65 8.77 -28.73
C ILE A 62 19.79 8.01 -28.01
N GLU A 63 21.04 8.17 -28.44
CA GLU A 63 22.20 7.54 -27.79
C GLU A 63 22.42 8.10 -26.38
N ALA A 64 22.33 9.42 -26.24
CA ALA A 64 22.43 10.08 -24.94
C ALA A 64 21.25 9.70 -24.04
N ALA A 65 20.03 9.59 -24.59
CA ALA A 65 18.85 9.13 -23.87
C ALA A 65 19.04 7.70 -23.30
N LYS A 66 19.51 6.77 -24.14
CA LYS A 66 19.84 5.40 -23.72
C LYS A 66 20.92 5.39 -22.64
N SER A 67 21.93 6.25 -22.75
CA SER A 67 22.98 6.37 -21.73
C SER A 67 22.45 6.92 -20.40
N LEU A 68 21.53 7.89 -20.43
CA LEU A 68 20.92 8.47 -19.22
C LEU A 68 20.06 7.44 -18.48
N CYS A 69 19.36 6.59 -19.23
CA CYS A 69 18.57 5.50 -18.67
C CYS A 69 19.39 4.23 -18.42
N SER A 70 20.73 4.27 -18.45
CA SER A 70 21.55 3.09 -18.15
C SER A 70 21.25 2.52 -16.77
N GLY A 71 21.07 1.19 -16.69
CA GLY A 71 20.62 0.48 -15.48
C GLY A 71 19.09 0.46 -15.29
N HIS A 72 18.36 1.13 -16.18
CA HIS A 72 16.91 1.24 -16.28
C HIS A 72 16.52 1.15 -17.77
N GLU A 73 15.30 1.50 -18.13
CA GLU A 73 14.82 1.46 -19.52
C GLU A 73 14.30 2.83 -19.97
N LEU A 74 14.31 3.08 -21.29
CA LEU A 74 13.53 4.19 -21.85
C LEU A 74 12.05 3.85 -21.75
N VAL A 75 11.22 4.88 -21.54
CA VAL A 75 9.79 4.69 -21.29
C VAL A 75 9.10 3.84 -22.36
N SER A 76 8.30 2.89 -21.90
CA SER A 76 7.30 2.21 -22.72
C SER A 76 5.91 2.71 -22.37
N VAL A 77 4.98 2.56 -23.32
CA VAL A 77 3.60 3.00 -23.14
C VAL A 77 2.70 1.83 -23.48
N GLN A 78 2.18 1.19 -22.44
CA GLN A 78 1.43 -0.06 -22.50
C GLN A 78 -0.07 0.15 -22.28
N SER A 79 -0.51 1.37 -21.96
CA SER A 79 -1.92 1.71 -21.73
C SER A 79 -2.23 3.18 -22.02
N ALA A 80 -3.52 3.47 -22.22
CA ALA A 80 -3.99 4.85 -22.38
C ALA A 80 -3.79 5.65 -21.09
N GLU A 81 -3.95 5.02 -19.93
CA GLU A 81 -3.76 5.62 -18.62
C GLU A 81 -2.30 6.05 -18.38
N GLU A 82 -1.35 5.23 -18.81
CA GLU A 82 0.08 5.53 -18.77
C GLU A 82 0.45 6.67 -19.72
N SER A 83 -0.08 6.65 -20.95
CA SER A 83 0.06 7.76 -21.90
C SER A 83 -0.44 9.07 -21.27
N ASP A 84 -1.63 9.04 -20.68
CA ASP A 84 -2.25 10.17 -20.00
C ASP A 84 -1.42 10.70 -18.83
N PHE A 85 -0.80 9.81 -18.07
CA PHE A 85 0.10 10.16 -16.97
C PHE A 85 1.32 10.92 -17.50
N ILE A 86 1.98 10.41 -18.53
CA ILE A 86 3.16 11.06 -19.12
C ILE A 86 2.79 12.43 -19.71
N ILE A 87 1.66 12.54 -20.42
CA ILE A 87 1.17 13.81 -20.97
C ILE A 87 0.91 14.83 -19.85
N LYS A 88 0.26 14.43 -18.76
CA LYS A 88 -0.06 15.34 -17.64
C LYS A 88 1.17 15.76 -16.84
N TYR A 89 2.19 14.89 -16.77
CA TYR A 89 3.43 15.20 -16.04
C TYR A 89 4.41 16.03 -16.88
N SER A 90 4.44 15.83 -18.20
CA SER A 90 5.40 16.50 -19.11
C SER A 90 5.50 18.03 -18.95
N PRO A 91 4.41 18.80 -18.79
CA PRO A 91 4.47 20.25 -18.61
C PRO A 91 5.16 20.71 -17.32
N GLN A 92 5.32 19.82 -16.34
CA GLN A 92 6.05 20.11 -15.10
C GLN A 92 7.57 20.14 -15.33
N VAL A 93 8.04 19.52 -16.42
CA VAL A 93 9.45 19.30 -16.72
C VAL A 93 9.88 20.08 -17.97
N TRP A 94 9.07 20.04 -19.02
CA TRP A 94 9.37 20.67 -20.29
C TRP A 94 8.35 21.76 -20.62
N LYS A 95 8.84 22.90 -21.11
CA LYS A 95 7.99 24.01 -21.57
C LYS A 95 7.69 23.86 -23.05
N GLY A 96 6.41 23.94 -23.41
CA GLY A 96 5.95 23.88 -24.80
C GLY A 96 5.70 22.45 -25.30
N ASN A 97 5.56 22.32 -26.61
CA ASN A 97 5.32 21.04 -27.26
C ASN A 97 6.67 20.40 -27.57
N ILE A 98 6.97 19.27 -26.93
CA ILE A 98 8.17 18.49 -27.21
C ILE A 98 7.77 17.07 -27.61
N HIS A 99 8.73 16.33 -28.16
CA HIS A 99 8.61 14.89 -28.27
C HIS A 99 9.43 14.22 -27.17
N VAL A 100 9.06 13.00 -26.82
CA VAL A 100 9.71 12.17 -25.81
C VAL A 100 10.17 10.88 -26.48
N TRP A 101 11.42 10.50 -26.31
CA TRP A 101 11.93 9.23 -26.83
C TRP A 101 11.20 8.04 -26.19
N LEU A 102 10.77 7.09 -27.02
CA LEU A 102 10.22 5.82 -26.58
C LEU A 102 11.28 4.71 -26.65
N GLY A 103 11.21 3.76 -25.73
CA GLY A 103 12.08 2.57 -25.68
C GLY A 103 11.76 1.50 -26.72
N MET A 104 11.33 1.90 -27.92
CA MET A 104 11.00 0.98 -29.02
C MET A 104 12.20 0.73 -29.92
N TYR A 105 12.27 -0.46 -30.48
CA TYR A 105 13.15 -0.78 -31.60
C TYR A 105 12.35 -1.48 -32.70
N TYR A 106 12.83 -1.38 -33.94
CA TYR A 106 12.26 -2.11 -35.06
C TYR A 106 12.89 -3.50 -35.14
N ASP A 107 12.05 -4.54 -35.12
CA ASP A 107 12.48 -5.93 -35.32
C ASP A 107 12.29 -6.31 -36.78
N SER A 108 13.39 -6.54 -37.49
CA SER A 108 13.37 -6.90 -38.91
C SER A 108 12.86 -8.31 -39.18
N ASP A 109 12.91 -9.21 -38.20
CA ASP A 109 12.46 -10.59 -38.39
C ASP A 109 10.93 -10.68 -38.34
N ASP A 110 10.31 -9.89 -37.47
CA ASP A 110 8.85 -9.81 -37.30
C ASP A 110 8.21 -8.64 -38.10
N GLU A 111 9.03 -7.80 -38.73
CA GLU A 111 8.64 -6.59 -39.46
C GLU A 111 7.76 -5.60 -38.64
N ASP A 112 7.83 -5.62 -37.31
CA ASP A 112 7.08 -4.75 -36.39
C ASP A 112 8.03 -4.09 -35.37
N PHE A 113 7.55 -3.02 -34.73
CA PHE A 113 8.26 -2.50 -33.57
C PHE A 113 8.10 -3.45 -32.37
N LYS A 114 9.00 -3.35 -31.41
CA LYS A 114 8.95 -4.03 -30.10
C LYS A 114 9.46 -3.10 -29.00
N TRP A 115 8.97 -3.32 -27.78
CA TRP A 115 9.52 -2.68 -26.60
C TRP A 115 10.82 -3.35 -26.18
N GLN A 116 11.76 -2.57 -25.64
CA GLN A 116 13.02 -3.09 -25.12
C GLN A 116 12.82 -4.06 -23.93
N ASP A 117 11.74 -3.89 -23.16
CA ASP A 117 11.37 -4.74 -22.02
C ASP A 117 10.68 -6.06 -22.44
N GLU A 118 10.66 -6.36 -23.75
CA GLU A 118 10.00 -7.51 -24.37
C GLU A 118 8.50 -7.61 -24.10
N THR A 119 7.88 -6.55 -23.58
CA THR A 119 6.43 -6.52 -23.42
C THR A 119 5.76 -6.44 -24.78
N GLY A 120 4.64 -7.15 -24.91
CA GLY A 120 3.88 -7.16 -26.16
C GLY A 120 3.30 -5.77 -26.47
N LEU A 121 3.24 -5.43 -27.76
CA LEU A 121 2.68 -4.18 -28.27
C LEU A 121 1.14 -4.19 -28.32
N SER A 122 0.52 -4.30 -27.15
CA SER A 122 -0.94 -4.32 -26.98
C SER A 122 -1.58 -2.95 -27.15
N PHE A 123 -0.92 -1.90 -26.67
CA PHE A 123 -1.31 -0.51 -26.86
C PHE A 123 -0.48 0.11 -27.98
N LYS A 124 -1.14 0.86 -28.87
CA LYS A 124 -0.51 1.59 -29.98
C LYS A 124 -1.23 2.92 -30.14
N ASN A 125 -0.49 4.03 -30.17
CA ASN A 125 -1.06 5.37 -30.40
C ASN A 125 -0.36 6.10 -31.55
N TRP A 126 -0.20 5.44 -32.69
CA TRP A 126 0.47 6.02 -33.87
C TRP A 126 -0.26 7.25 -34.40
N GLY A 127 0.49 8.34 -34.61
CA GLY A 127 0.00 9.53 -35.30
C GLY A 127 -0.33 9.23 -36.77
N ASN A 128 -1.19 10.06 -37.36
CA ASN A 128 -1.77 9.80 -38.68
C ASN A 128 -0.73 9.70 -39.81
N SER A 129 0.42 10.37 -39.69
CA SER A 129 1.54 10.28 -40.65
C SER A 129 2.33 8.98 -40.52
N SER A 130 2.35 8.38 -39.34
CA SER A 130 3.19 7.21 -39.02
C SER A 130 2.46 5.87 -39.18
N SER A 131 1.15 5.89 -39.42
CA SER A 131 0.32 4.69 -39.68
C SER A 131 0.47 4.10 -41.09
N SER A 132 1.15 4.81 -42.00
CA SER A 132 1.34 4.38 -43.38
C SER A 132 2.28 3.16 -43.49
N PRO A 133 2.01 2.17 -44.38
CA PRO A 133 2.82 0.97 -44.59
C PRO A 133 4.08 1.25 -45.43
N GLU A 134 4.78 2.34 -45.12
CA GLU A 134 6.02 2.72 -45.80
C GLU A 134 7.16 1.78 -45.36
N LEU A 135 8.13 1.52 -46.25
CA LEU A 135 9.33 0.76 -45.90
C LEU A 135 10.03 1.44 -44.72
N ILE A 136 10.09 0.77 -43.58
CA ILE A 136 10.70 1.30 -42.36
C ILE A 136 12.21 1.06 -42.45
N PRO A 137 13.05 2.10 -42.52
CA PRO A 137 14.49 1.92 -42.44
C PRO A 137 14.89 1.28 -41.11
N MET A 138 15.94 0.47 -41.10
CA MET A 138 16.46 -0.15 -39.86
C MET A 138 16.82 0.88 -38.79
N ASP A 139 17.21 2.09 -39.20
CA ASP A 139 17.58 3.21 -38.34
C ASP A 139 16.36 4.07 -37.91
N THR A 140 15.22 3.43 -37.65
CA THR A 140 13.99 4.12 -37.22
C THR A 140 13.79 4.00 -35.72
N CYS A 141 13.69 5.16 -35.07
CA CYS A 141 13.35 5.34 -33.67
C CYS A 141 11.89 5.82 -33.57
N VAL A 142 11.36 5.82 -32.35
CA VAL A 142 10.00 6.29 -32.09
C VAL A 142 10.02 7.37 -31.03
N ALA A 143 9.29 8.45 -31.27
CA ALA A 143 9.09 9.51 -30.32
C ALA A 143 7.59 9.76 -30.11
N MET A 144 7.21 10.15 -28.90
CA MET A 144 5.84 10.47 -28.53
C MET A 144 5.67 11.97 -28.35
N HIS A 145 4.62 12.55 -28.94
CA HIS A 145 4.29 13.95 -28.71
C HIS A 145 3.75 14.16 -27.29
N SER A 146 4.37 15.06 -26.52
CA SER A 146 4.12 15.20 -25.08
C SER A 146 2.74 15.75 -24.71
N THR A 147 1.96 16.24 -25.68
CA THR A 147 0.62 16.81 -25.44
C THR A 147 -0.52 15.96 -25.96
N THR A 148 -0.31 15.21 -27.05
CA THR A 148 -1.34 14.33 -27.65
C THR A 148 -1.12 12.86 -27.32
N GLY A 149 0.10 12.48 -26.91
CA GLY A 149 0.49 11.09 -26.72
C GLY A 149 0.68 10.31 -28.02
N GLU A 150 0.51 10.95 -29.18
CA GLU A 150 0.65 10.29 -30.47
C GLU A 150 2.11 9.98 -30.76
N TRP A 151 2.36 8.82 -31.38
CA TRP A 151 3.69 8.33 -31.69
C TRP A 151 4.06 8.62 -33.12
N GLU A 152 5.32 9.00 -33.32
CA GLU A 152 5.89 9.30 -34.62
C GLU A 152 7.16 8.48 -34.86
N LYS A 153 7.29 7.93 -36.07
CA LYS A 153 8.52 7.30 -36.56
C LYS A 153 9.51 8.40 -36.93
N VAL A 154 10.70 8.38 -36.35
CA VAL A 154 11.76 9.36 -36.58
C VAL A 154 13.09 8.67 -36.85
N SER A 155 14.02 9.35 -37.51
CA SER A 155 15.36 8.81 -37.73
C SER A 155 16.14 8.72 -36.42
N CYS A 156 16.78 7.59 -36.14
CA CYS A 156 17.73 7.46 -35.03
C CYS A 156 19.06 8.18 -35.31
N VAL A 157 19.43 8.34 -36.58
CA VAL A 157 20.78 8.78 -37.00
C VAL A 157 20.86 10.30 -37.17
N GLU A 158 19.71 10.94 -37.40
CA GLU A 158 19.65 12.39 -37.34
C GLU A 158 19.92 12.85 -35.90
N ASN A 159 20.60 13.99 -35.75
CA ASN A 159 20.85 14.60 -34.43
C ASN A 159 19.57 15.26 -33.88
N LEU A 160 18.44 14.55 -33.96
CA LEU A 160 17.18 14.93 -33.34
C LEU A 160 17.35 14.83 -31.84
N GLU A 161 16.88 15.85 -31.13
CA GLU A 161 16.91 15.88 -29.69
C GLU A 161 15.49 15.92 -29.15
N ASN A 162 15.16 14.96 -28.30
CA ASN A 162 13.84 14.84 -27.67
C ASN A 162 13.99 14.72 -26.15
N GLY A 163 12.88 14.91 -25.43
CA GLY A 163 12.80 14.66 -23.99
C GLY A 163 13.04 13.19 -23.67
N VAL A 164 13.51 12.93 -22.45
CA VAL A 164 13.86 11.59 -21.98
C VAL A 164 13.07 11.27 -20.73
N VAL A 165 12.37 10.13 -20.77
CA VAL A 165 11.77 9.52 -19.58
C VAL A 165 12.37 8.14 -19.44
N CYS A 166 12.97 7.88 -18.29
CA CYS A 166 13.41 6.54 -17.91
C CYS A 166 12.32 5.86 -17.08
N GLU A 167 12.23 4.54 -17.17
CA GLU A 167 11.31 3.73 -16.39
C GLU A 167 12.00 2.54 -15.73
N THR A 168 11.40 2.05 -14.66
CA THR A 168 11.75 0.80 -14.00
C THR A 168 10.55 0.24 -13.25
N ALA A 169 10.53 -1.06 -13.00
CA ALA A 169 9.56 -1.67 -12.10
C ALA A 169 9.77 -1.17 -10.65
N GLU A 170 8.67 -1.05 -9.91
CA GLU A 170 8.74 -0.85 -8.46
C GLU A 170 9.43 -2.04 -7.78
N THR A 171 10.28 -1.76 -6.81
CA THR A 171 10.90 -2.82 -6.00
C THR A 171 9.97 -3.22 -4.86
N THR A 172 9.42 -4.43 -4.94
CA THR A 172 8.76 -5.07 -3.79
C THR A 172 9.77 -6.02 -3.13
N SER A 173 10.18 -5.72 -1.89
CA SER A 173 11.04 -6.65 -1.15
C SER A 173 10.16 -7.74 -0.51
N PRO A 174 10.25 -9.00 -0.97
CA PRO A 174 9.44 -10.10 -0.40
C PRO A 174 9.78 -10.33 1.08
N LEU A 175 11.01 -10.01 1.49
CA LEU A 175 11.45 -10.07 2.89
C LEU A 175 10.74 -9.03 3.75
N LEU A 176 10.63 -7.79 3.27
CA LEU A 176 9.92 -6.75 4.02
C LEU A 176 8.42 -7.10 4.13
N SER A 177 7.81 -7.56 3.04
CA SER A 177 6.42 -8.03 3.06
C SER A 177 6.21 -9.18 4.06
N ALA A 178 7.08 -10.21 4.03
CA ALA A 178 7.00 -11.34 4.95
C ALA A 178 7.22 -10.95 6.42
N LEU A 179 8.19 -10.07 6.71
CA LEU A 179 8.47 -9.60 8.07
C LEU A 179 7.28 -8.82 8.65
N VAL A 180 6.65 -7.97 7.83
CA VAL A 180 5.45 -7.25 8.24
C VAL A 180 4.31 -8.24 8.53
N ILE A 181 4.03 -9.19 7.65
CA ILE A 181 2.98 -10.19 7.85
C ILE A 181 3.22 -10.98 9.16
N LEU A 182 4.45 -11.44 9.38
CA LEU A 182 4.82 -12.17 10.60
C LEU A 182 4.62 -11.32 11.86
N SER A 183 4.99 -10.04 11.81
CA SER A 183 4.82 -9.13 12.95
C SER A 183 3.34 -8.91 13.29
N VAL A 184 2.48 -8.74 12.28
CA VAL A 184 1.04 -8.55 12.48
C VAL A 184 0.41 -9.81 13.07
N VAL A 185 0.74 -11.00 12.55
CA VAL A 185 0.25 -12.28 13.10
C VAL A 185 0.67 -12.47 14.56
N ALA A 186 1.93 -12.14 14.88
CA ALA A 186 2.43 -12.23 16.25
C ALA A 186 1.67 -11.28 17.19
N ILE A 187 1.44 -10.03 16.79
CA ILE A 187 0.69 -9.04 17.59
C ILE A 187 -0.75 -9.51 17.82
N MET A 188 -1.41 -10.05 16.80
CA MET A 188 -2.78 -10.58 16.91
C MET A 188 -2.83 -11.80 17.85
N GLY A 189 -1.86 -12.70 17.76
CA GLY A 189 -1.74 -13.86 18.66
C GLY A 189 -1.52 -13.45 20.12
N ILE A 190 -0.58 -12.53 20.37
CA ILE A 190 -0.29 -12.01 21.72
C ILE A 190 -1.54 -11.34 22.31
N SER A 191 -2.24 -10.53 21.51
CA SER A 191 -3.46 -9.84 21.95
C SER A 191 -4.57 -10.83 22.35
N ALA A 192 -4.75 -11.93 21.61
CA ALA A 192 -5.72 -12.98 21.92
C ALA A 192 -5.37 -13.73 23.22
N VAL A 193 -4.08 -14.02 23.44
CA VAL A 193 -3.61 -14.66 24.68
C VAL A 193 -3.86 -13.76 25.89
N PHE A 194 -3.50 -12.48 25.82
CA PHE A 194 -3.77 -11.53 26.90
C PHE A 194 -5.26 -11.41 27.20
N TRP A 195 -6.10 -11.36 26.17
CA TRP A 195 -7.56 -11.33 26.35
C TRP A 195 -8.08 -12.60 27.04
N PHE A 196 -7.61 -13.78 26.65
CA PHE A 196 -7.99 -15.06 27.27
C PHE A 196 -7.51 -15.16 28.73
N LEU A 197 -6.29 -14.71 29.03
CA LEU A 197 -5.76 -14.65 30.39
C LEU A 197 -6.58 -13.69 31.28
N HIS A 198 -6.96 -12.53 30.73
CA HIS A 198 -7.83 -11.58 31.44
C HIS A 198 -9.23 -12.16 31.70
N GLN A 199 -9.81 -12.87 30.73
CA GLN A 199 -11.09 -13.56 30.90
C GLN A 199 -11.03 -14.62 32.03
N LYS A 200 -9.92 -15.37 32.11
CA LYS A 200 -9.69 -16.35 33.19
C LYS A 200 -9.55 -15.67 34.56
N HIS A 201 -8.86 -14.53 34.65
CA HIS A 201 -8.72 -13.78 35.91
C HIS A 201 -10.05 -13.20 36.39
N GLN A 202 -10.89 -12.70 35.48
CA GLN A 202 -12.25 -12.25 35.79
C GLN A 202 -13.13 -13.41 36.29
N PHE A 203 -13.01 -14.60 35.71
CA PHE A 203 -13.72 -15.81 36.18
C PHE A 203 -13.24 -16.29 37.55
N GLY A 204 -11.93 -16.18 37.83
CA GLY A 204 -11.35 -16.52 39.13
C GLY A 204 -11.81 -15.58 40.26
N ALA A 205 -12.01 -14.30 39.97
CA ALA A 205 -12.52 -13.32 40.95
C ALA A 205 -14.01 -13.49 41.28
N VAL A 206 -14.82 -14.06 40.36
CA VAL A 206 -16.26 -14.33 40.60
C VAL A 206 -16.47 -15.53 41.54
N LEU A 207 -15.56 -16.51 41.57
CA LEU A 207 -15.67 -17.68 42.45
C LEU A 207 -15.28 -17.40 43.91
N THR A 208 -14.63 -16.28 44.19
CA THR A 208 -14.26 -15.88 45.56
C THR A 208 -15.27 -14.94 46.24
N SER A 209 -16.38 -14.58 45.58
CA SER A 209 -17.38 -13.65 46.16
C SER A 209 -18.67 -14.32 46.65
N PHE A 210 -18.75 -15.65 46.71
CA PHE A 210 -19.80 -16.31 47.47
C PHE A 210 -19.41 -16.29 48.95
N GLU A 211 -19.63 -15.13 49.58
CA GLU A 211 -19.57 -14.95 51.04
C GLU A 211 -20.58 -15.92 51.67
N TYR A 212 -20.05 -16.96 52.32
CA TYR A 212 -20.83 -17.94 53.05
C TYR A 212 -21.36 -17.29 54.33
N HIS A 213 -22.62 -16.85 54.34
CA HIS A 213 -23.30 -16.47 55.57
C HIS A 213 -23.80 -17.74 56.30
N PRO A 214 -23.25 -18.10 57.47
CA PRO A 214 -23.76 -19.22 58.23
C PRO A 214 -25.12 -18.85 58.86
N PRO A 215 -26.11 -19.76 58.86
CA PRO A 215 -27.40 -19.49 59.47
C PRO A 215 -27.31 -19.65 60.99
N PHE A 216 -27.89 -18.67 61.70
CA PHE A 216 -28.34 -18.71 63.10
C PHE A 216 -27.32 -19.10 64.18
N ARG A 217 -26.78 -18.08 64.85
CA ARG A 217 -26.15 -18.21 66.17
C ARG A 217 -27.25 -18.22 67.24
N ALA A 218 -27.36 -19.31 67.99
CA ALA A 218 -28.28 -19.45 69.13
C ALA A 218 -27.86 -18.54 70.31
N PRO A 219 -28.80 -18.02 71.13
CA PRO A 219 -28.48 -17.21 72.30
C PRO A 219 -27.78 -18.05 73.38
N THR A 220 -26.68 -17.53 73.94
CA THR A 220 -25.96 -18.11 75.09
C THR A 220 -26.75 -17.87 76.37
N SER A 221 -27.07 -18.94 77.11
CA SER A 221 -27.76 -18.88 78.40
C SER A 221 -26.77 -18.62 79.52
N ASP A 222 -26.74 -17.41 80.09
CA ASP A 222 -26.06 -17.14 81.36
C ASP A 222 -26.83 -16.11 82.22
N GLU A 223 -28.18 -16.18 82.18
CA GLU A 223 -29.00 -15.46 83.16
C GLU A 223 -30.18 -16.33 83.60
N ALA A 224 -29.88 -17.34 84.41
CA ALA A 224 -30.84 -18.08 85.20
C ALA A 224 -30.70 -17.63 86.67
N CYS A 225 -31.46 -16.61 87.06
CA CYS A 225 -31.70 -16.34 88.48
C CYS A 225 -32.69 -17.38 89.02
N LEU A 226 -32.24 -18.14 90.01
CA LEU A 226 -33.03 -19.10 90.78
C LEU A 226 -34.06 -18.35 91.64
N VAL A 227 -35.32 -18.74 91.52
CA VAL A 227 -36.40 -18.36 92.42
C VAL A 227 -36.34 -19.31 93.63
N GLU A 228 -35.97 -18.79 94.80
CA GLU A 228 -36.21 -19.46 96.08
C GLU A 228 -37.67 -19.23 96.48
N THR A 229 -38.38 -20.34 96.72
CA THR A 229 -39.72 -20.35 97.31
C THR A 229 -39.57 -20.37 98.83
N GLU A 230 -40.04 -19.32 99.50
CA GLU A 230 -40.34 -19.36 100.93
C GLU A 230 -41.86 -19.34 101.09
N GLU A 231 -42.40 -20.45 101.60
CA GLU A 231 -43.76 -20.56 102.12
C GLU A 231 -43.83 -19.77 103.44
N THR A 232 -44.81 -18.87 103.56
CA THR A 232 -45.37 -18.54 104.88
C THR A 232 -46.89 -18.47 104.78
N ASP A 233 -47.47 -19.34 105.60
CA ASP A 233 -48.86 -19.47 105.99
C ASP A 233 -49.52 -18.16 106.50
N ASP A 234 -50.84 -18.29 106.60
CA ASP A 234 -51.74 -17.67 107.57
C ASP A 234 -52.60 -16.45 107.17
N MET A 235 -53.87 -16.83 106.93
CA MET A 235 -55.06 -16.44 107.71
C MET A 235 -55.78 -15.11 107.46
N ALA A 236 -57.08 -15.34 107.19
CA ALA A 236 -58.29 -14.56 107.51
C ALA A 236 -58.76 -13.49 106.51
#